data_AF-A0A950VGD5-F1
#
_entry.id   AF-A0A950VGD5-F1
#
_cell.length_a   1.000
_cell.length_b   1.000
_cell.length_c   1.000
_cell.angle_alpha   90.00
_cell.angle_beta   90.00
_cell.angle_gamma   90.00
#
_symmetry.space_group_name_H-M   'P 1'
#
loop_
_entity.id
_entity.type
_entity.pdbx_description
1 polymer ?
#
loop_
_entity_poly.entity_id
_entity_poly.type
_entity_poly.pdbx_seq_one_letter_code
_entity_poly.pdbx_strand_id
1 'polypeptide(L)'
;MERLWVGLGALAGLSAVAMAALTAHGLEAIGPARLHMARDAVQMQGWHALALVACGLWARRGGALADWAGAAFTLGLLVFCGAVYALALGGLGVGALAPVGGVLLMLGWLLLALSALRTA
;
A
#
# COMPACT_ATOMS: atom_id res chain seq x y z
N MET A 1 8.35 -14.01 7.99
CA MET A 1 9.27 -12.86 7.80
C MET A 1 8.84 -11.66 8.66
N GLU A 2 8.73 -11.83 9.98
CA GLU A 2 8.07 -10.88 10.90
C GLU A 2 8.65 -9.46 10.88
N ARG A 3 9.94 -9.31 11.20
CA ARG A 3 10.61 -8.00 11.28
C ARG A 3 10.58 -7.22 9.97
N LEU A 4 10.65 -7.94 8.84
CA LEU A 4 10.64 -7.33 7.51
C LEU A 4 9.30 -6.65 7.24
N TRP A 5 8.17 -7.35 7.44
CA TRP A 5 6.84 -6.80 7.15
C TRP A 5 6.47 -5.68 8.11
N VAL A 6 6.82 -5.79 9.40
CA VAL A 6 6.64 -4.68 10.35
C VAL A 6 7.46 -3.46 9.92
N GLY A 7 8.73 -3.66 9.53
CA GLY A 7 9.59 -2.58 9.07
C GLY A 7 9.05 -1.89 7.81
N LEU A 8 8.66 -2.66 6.80
CA LEU A 8 8.08 -2.13 5.56
C LEU A 8 6.74 -1.44 5.80
N GLY A 9 5.88 -2.01 6.65
CA GLY A 9 4.62 -1.39 7.05
C GLY A 9 4.83 -0.06 7.80
N ALA A 10 5.80 0.00 8.70
CA ALA A 10 6.15 1.23 9.41
C ALA A 10 6.68 2.32 8.46
N LEU A 11 7.55 1.97 7.51
CA LEU A 11 8.06 2.89 6.49
C LEU A 11 6.94 3.36 5.53
N ALA A 12 6.05 2.45 5.14
CA ALA A 12 4.88 2.78 4.33
C ALA A 12 3.93 3.73 5.08
N GLY A 13 3.72 3.51 6.38
CA GLY A 13 2.91 4.38 7.23
C GLY A 13 3.53 5.75 7.42
N LEU A 14 4.84 5.82 7.69
CA LEU A 14 5.60 7.08 7.77
C LEU A 14 5.44 7.90 6.49
N SER A 15 5.65 7.27 5.34
CA SER A 15 5.51 7.92 4.04
C SER A 15 4.06 8.30 3.73
N ALA A 16 3.06 7.52 4.14
CA ALA A 16 1.65 7.88 4.01
C ALA A 16 1.32 9.15 4.79
N VAL A 17 1.81 9.27 6.03
CA VAL A 17 1.63 10.47 6.87
C VAL A 17 2.33 11.69 6.24
N ALA A 18 3.55 11.52 5.75
CA ALA A 18 4.26 12.59 5.05
C ALA A 18 3.50 13.09 3.81
N MET A 19 2.99 12.15 3.00
CA MET A 19 2.19 12.48 1.81
C MET A 19 0.82 13.07 2.17
N ALA A 20 0.19 12.64 3.27
CA ALA A 20 -1.03 13.25 3.80
C ALA A 20 -0.80 14.73 4.15
N ALA A 21 0.28 15.04 4.87
CA ALA A 21 0.64 16.41 5.21
C ALA A 21 0.91 17.26 3.95
N LEU A 22 1.64 16.70 2.98
CA LEU A 22 1.94 17.38 1.72
C LEU A 22 0.67 17.66 0.89
N THR A 23 -0.26 16.71 0.81
CA THR A 23 -1.54 16.87 0.09
C THR A 23 -2.55 17.76 0.82
N ALA A 24 -2.42 17.95 2.13
CA ALA A 24 -3.26 18.84 2.92
C ALA A 24 -2.80 20.30 2.86
N HIS A 25 -1.49 20.56 2.77
CA HIS A 25 -0.93 21.90 2.98
C HIS A 25 0.02 22.40 1.89
N GLY A 26 0.61 21.52 1.07
CA GLY A 26 1.73 21.88 0.17
C GLY A 26 1.44 21.78 -1.33
N LEU A 27 0.26 21.29 -1.73
CA LEU A 27 -0.03 20.93 -3.12
C LEU A 27 -1.28 21.61 -3.71
N GLU A 28 -1.77 22.69 -3.11
CA GLU A 28 -2.97 23.40 -3.58
C GLU A 28 -2.89 23.80 -5.07
N ALA A 29 -1.69 24.08 -5.57
CA ALA A 29 -1.43 24.51 -6.94
C ALA A 29 -1.58 23.42 -8.02
N ILE A 30 -1.63 22.12 -7.67
CA ILE A 30 -1.72 21.04 -8.68
C ILE A 30 -3.14 20.82 -9.21
N GLY A 31 -4.13 21.53 -8.66
CA GLY A 31 -5.53 21.47 -9.05
C GLY A 31 -6.33 20.35 -8.36
N PRO A 32 -7.67 20.51 -8.27
CA PRO A 32 -8.51 19.68 -7.41
C PRO A 32 -8.55 18.20 -7.82
N ALA A 33 -8.57 17.89 -9.12
CA ALA A 33 -8.61 16.51 -9.60
C ALA A 33 -7.34 15.73 -9.23
N ARG A 34 -6.16 16.34 -9.40
CA ARG A 34 -4.87 15.71 -9.07
C ARG A 34 -4.67 15.61 -7.56
N LEU A 35 -5.15 16.59 -6.79
CA LEU A 35 -5.20 16.50 -5.32
C LEU A 35 -6.06 15.35 -4.85
N HIS A 36 -7.24 15.14 -5.46
CA HIS A 36 -8.11 14.02 -5.11
C HIS A 36 -7.41 12.68 -5.36
N MET A 37 -6.80 12.50 -6.53
CA MET A 37 -6.01 11.31 -6.86
C MET A 37 -4.87 11.06 -5.85
N ALA A 38 -4.14 12.11 -5.45
CA ALA A 38 -3.08 11.98 -4.47
C ALA A 38 -3.62 11.57 -3.09
N ARG A 39 -4.79 12.08 -2.67
CA ARG A 39 -5.44 11.70 -1.42
C ARG A 39 -5.91 10.24 -1.43
N ASP A 40 -6.45 9.76 -2.55
CA ASP A 40 -6.83 8.34 -2.69
C ASP A 40 -5.60 7.42 -2.55
N ALA A 41 -4.48 7.81 -3.16
CA ALA A 41 -3.22 7.07 -3.03
C ALA A 41 -2.69 7.07 -1.59
N VAL A 42 -2.80 8.20 -0.86
CA VAL A 42 -2.46 8.29 0.57
C VAL A 42 -3.33 7.35 1.40
N GLN A 43 -4.63 7.34 1.15
CA GLN A 43 -5.56 6.47 1.88
C GLN A 43 -5.25 4.99 1.64
N MET A 44 -5.06 4.61 0.37
CA MET A 44 -4.66 3.25 0.01
C MET A 44 -3.31 2.88 0.65
N GLN A 45 -2.36 3.81 0.70
CA GLN A 45 -1.06 3.56 1.32
C GLN A 45 -1.17 3.33 2.82
N GLY A 46 -1.97 4.13 3.52
CA GLY A 46 -2.21 3.98 4.95
C GLY A 46 -2.83 2.63 5.30
N TRP A 47 -3.87 2.20 4.58
CA TRP A 47 -4.53 0.91 4.83
C TRP A 47 -3.57 -0.27 4.65
N HIS A 48 -2.77 -0.26 3.59
CA HIS A 48 -1.88 -1.37 3.29
C HIS A 48 -0.58 -1.33 4.10
N ALA A 49 -0.18 -0.16 4.62
CA ALA A 49 0.85 -0.08 5.65
C ALA A 49 0.43 -0.83 6.92
N LEU A 50 -0.80 -0.63 7.38
CA LEU A 50 -1.34 -1.38 8.52
C LEU A 50 -1.49 -2.87 8.23
N ALA A 51 -1.90 -3.23 7.01
CA ALA A 51 -1.96 -4.62 6.57
C ALA A 51 -0.58 -5.31 6.58
N LEU A 52 0.49 -4.60 6.18
CA LEU A 52 1.87 -5.09 6.26
C LEU A 52 2.32 -5.31 7.71
N VAL A 53 2.03 -4.37 8.62
CA VAL A 53 2.29 -4.56 10.05
C VAL A 53 1.55 -5.79 10.56
N ALA A 54 0.27 -5.96 10.20
CA ALA A 54 -0.52 -7.14 10.57
C ALA A 54 0.08 -8.43 10.01
N CYS A 55 0.56 -8.46 8.77
CA CYS A 55 1.26 -9.61 8.19
C CYS A 55 2.53 -9.96 8.99
N GLY A 56 3.28 -8.95 9.45
CA GLY A 56 4.43 -9.14 10.32
C GLY A 56 4.07 -9.81 11.63
N LEU A 57 3.09 -9.25 12.35
CA LEU A 57 2.60 -9.79 13.63
C LEU A 57 1.96 -11.18 13.48
N TRP A 58 1.35 -11.46 12.34
CA TRP A 58 0.73 -12.75 12.04
C TRP A 58 1.71 -13.78 11.46
N ALA A 59 2.91 -13.38 11.03
CA ALA A 59 3.81 -14.21 10.20
C ALA A 59 4.10 -15.61 10.80
N ARG A 60 4.28 -15.69 12.13
CA ARG A 60 4.56 -16.97 12.81
C ARG A 60 3.36 -17.92 12.83
N ARG A 61 2.13 -17.39 12.87
CA ARG A 61 0.89 -18.18 12.89
C ARG A 61 0.38 -18.46 11.48
N GLY A 62 0.52 -17.49 10.58
CA GLY A 62 -0.01 -17.57 9.23
C GLY A 62 0.88 -18.28 8.21
N GLY A 63 2.14 -18.57 8.58
CA GLY A 63 3.07 -19.31 7.74
C GLY A 63 3.34 -18.65 6.38
N ALA A 64 3.53 -19.48 5.35
CA ALA A 64 3.90 -19.01 4.01
C ALA A 64 2.83 -18.10 3.38
N LEU A 65 1.54 -18.32 3.63
CA LEU A 65 0.47 -17.49 3.07
C LEU A 65 0.52 -16.05 3.60
N ALA A 66 0.86 -15.86 4.88
CA ALA A 66 1.07 -14.53 5.45
C ALA A 66 2.29 -13.82 4.86
N ASP A 67 3.35 -14.57 4.56
CA ASP A 67 4.55 -14.02 3.90
C ASP A 67 4.27 -13.64 2.44
N TRP A 68 3.49 -14.44 1.71
CA TRP A 68 3.02 -14.09 0.36
C TRP A 68 2.06 -12.89 0.36
N ALA A 69 1.19 -12.78 1.37
CA ALA A 69 0.35 -11.59 1.55
C ALA A 69 1.21 -10.33 1.74
N GLY A 70 2.24 -10.39 2.60
CA GLY A 70 3.19 -9.30 2.81
C GLY A 70 3.92 -8.88 1.53
N ALA A 71 4.36 -9.85 0.72
CA ALA A 71 4.98 -9.57 -0.57
C ALA A 71 4.00 -8.91 -1.57
N ALA A 72 2.77 -9.44 -1.66
CA ALA A 72 1.73 -8.90 -2.54
C ALA A 72 1.33 -7.46 -2.14
N PHE A 73 1.17 -7.18 -0.85
CA PHE A 73 0.94 -5.82 -0.37
C PHE A 73 2.10 -4.89 -0.67
N THR A 74 3.34 -5.33 -0.46
CA THR A 74 4.52 -4.49 -0.74
C THR A 74 4.60 -4.11 -2.22
N LEU A 75 4.50 -5.09 -3.11
CA LEU A 75 4.56 -4.85 -4.56
C LEU A 75 3.33 -4.05 -5.04
N GLY A 76 2.15 -4.41 -4.56
CA GLY A 76 0.90 -3.69 -4.88
C GLY A 76 0.97 -2.23 -4.46
N LEU A 77 1.53 -1.95 -3.28
CA LEU A 77 1.71 -0.59 -2.77
C LEU A 77 2.66 0.22 -3.67
N LEU A 78 3.83 -0.34 -4.00
CA LEU A 78 4.81 0.35 -4.84
C LEU A 78 4.26 0.64 -6.23
N VAL A 79 3.56 -0.31 -6.84
CA VAL A 79 3.01 -0.16 -8.19
C VAL A 79 1.77 0.76 -8.18
N PHE A 80 0.81 0.53 -7.29
CA PHE A 80 -0.43 1.32 -7.20
C PHE A 80 -0.14 2.76 -6.78
N CYS A 81 0.38 2.95 -5.56
CA CYS A 81 0.59 4.28 -5.00
C CYS A 81 1.68 5.02 -5.77
N GLY A 82 2.75 4.33 -6.19
CA GLY A 82 3.80 4.92 -7.02
C GLY A 82 3.25 5.45 -8.35
N ALA A 83 2.44 4.66 -9.07
CA ALA A 83 1.83 5.11 -10.33
C ALA A 83 0.87 6.29 -10.14
N VAL A 84 0.02 6.25 -9.11
CA VAL A 84 -0.94 7.33 -8.85
C VAL A 84 -0.21 8.61 -8.41
N TYR A 85 0.80 8.54 -7.53
CA TYR A 85 1.59 9.74 -7.18
C TYR A 85 2.40 10.28 -8.34
N ALA A 86 3.01 9.42 -9.16
CA ALA A 86 3.75 9.85 -10.34
C ALA A 86 2.86 10.64 -11.32
N LEU A 87 1.62 10.18 -11.52
CA LEU A 87 0.62 10.89 -12.33
C LEU A 87 0.11 12.15 -11.60
N ALA A 88 -0.29 12.04 -10.34
CA ALA A 88 -0.89 13.12 -9.57
C ALA A 88 0.09 14.27 -9.32
N LEU A 89 1.36 14.01 -9.04
CA LEU A 89 2.36 15.03 -8.70
C LEU A 89 3.23 15.42 -9.89
N GLY A 90 3.71 14.44 -10.65
CA GLY A 90 4.63 14.64 -11.76
C GLY A 90 3.97 14.76 -13.14
N GLY A 91 2.68 14.42 -13.27
CA GLY A 91 2.00 14.36 -14.57
C GLY A 91 2.49 13.22 -15.46
N LEU A 92 3.15 12.22 -14.88
CA LEU A 92 3.75 11.10 -15.62
C LEU A 92 2.68 10.11 -16.06
N GLY A 93 2.73 9.69 -17.34
CA GLY A 93 1.77 8.78 -17.98
C GLY A 93 1.86 7.31 -17.54
N VAL A 94 2.16 7.04 -16.27
CA VAL A 94 2.29 5.69 -15.70
C VAL A 94 1.04 5.22 -14.95
N GLY A 95 -0.03 6.02 -14.92
CA GLY A 95 -1.27 5.70 -14.21
C GLY A 95 -1.93 4.39 -14.64
N ALA A 96 -1.67 3.91 -15.87
CA ALA A 96 -2.15 2.62 -16.35
C ALA A 96 -1.58 1.41 -15.60
N LEU A 97 -0.52 1.59 -14.80
CA LEU A 97 0.01 0.56 -13.91
C LEU A 97 -0.80 0.42 -12.61
N ALA A 98 -1.58 1.43 -12.24
CA ALA A 98 -2.35 1.39 -10.99
C ALA A 98 -3.29 0.18 -10.89
N PRO A 99 -4.06 -0.22 -11.93
CA PRO A 99 -4.89 -1.42 -11.87
C PRO A 99 -4.10 -2.70 -11.53
N VAL A 100 -2.89 -2.86 -12.06
CA VAL A 100 -2.02 -4.01 -11.76
C VAL A 100 -1.64 -4.03 -10.27
N GLY A 101 -1.26 -2.87 -9.74
CA GLY A 101 -1.01 -2.71 -8.31
C GLY A 101 -2.26 -3.01 -7.47
N GLY A 102 -3.43 -2.57 -7.91
CA GLY A 102 -4.71 -2.83 -7.25
C GLY A 102 -5.03 -4.33 -7.14
N VAL A 103 -4.79 -5.09 -8.22
CA VAL A 103 -4.95 -6.56 -8.20
C VAL A 103 -4.00 -7.19 -7.19
N LEU A 104 -2.73 -6.75 -7.12
CA LEU A 104 -1.78 -7.25 -6.12
C LEU A 104 -2.24 -6.95 -4.68
N LEU A 105 -2.80 -5.77 -4.42
CA LEU A 105 -3.37 -5.42 -3.12
C LEU A 105 -4.56 -6.32 -2.77
N MET A 106 -5.46 -6.58 -3.72
CA MET A 106 -6.58 -7.52 -3.53
C MET A 106 -6.08 -8.94 -3.24
N LEU A 107 -5.07 -9.41 -3.97
CA LEU A 107 -4.44 -10.72 -3.73
C LEU A 107 -3.79 -10.79 -2.35
N GLY A 108 -3.16 -9.71 -1.88
CA GLY A 108 -2.61 -9.63 -0.53
C GLY A 108 -3.67 -9.89 0.54
N TRP A 109 -4.83 -9.24 0.43
CA TRP A 109 -5.95 -9.46 1.35
C TRP A 109 -6.50 -10.89 1.27
N LEU A 110 -6.66 -11.41 0.05
CA LEU A 110 -7.10 -12.79 -0.15
C LEU A 110 -6.13 -13.79 0.52
N LEU A 111 -4.83 -13.62 0.33
CA LEU A 111 -3.81 -14.49 0.91
C LEU A 111 -3.77 -14.39 2.44
N LEU A 112 -3.93 -13.19 2.99
CA LEU A 112 -4.03 -12.99 4.44
C LEU A 112 -5.29 -13.66 5.01
N ALA A 113 -6.42 -13.56 4.32
CA ALA A 113 -7.66 -14.24 4.71
C ALA A 113 -7.51 -15.76 4.66
N LEU A 114 -6.96 -16.31 3.57
CA LEU A 114 -6.68 -17.75 3.45
C LEU A 114 -5.69 -18.23 4.51
N SER A 115 -4.69 -17.41 4.86
CA SER A 115 -3.74 -17.68 5.93
C SER A 115 -4.42 -17.81 7.30
N ALA A 116 -5.46 -17.00 7.56
CA ALA A 116 -6.21 -17.04 8.81
C ALA A 116 -7.27 -18.15 8.85
N LEU A 117 -7.90 -18.46 7.72
CA LEU A 117 -9.01 -19.41 7.63
C LEU A 117 -8.56 -20.86 7.44
N ARG A 118 -7.32 -21.08 6.99
CA ARG A 118 -6.77 -22.44 6.87
C ARG A 118 -6.54 -22.98 8.29
N THR A 119 -7.37 -23.92 8.72
CA THR A 119 -7.09 -24.74 9.89
C THR A 119 -5.77 -25.47 9.67
N ALA A 120 -4.87 -25.34 10.64
CA ALA A 120 -3.60 -26.06 10.69
C ALA A 120 -3.83 -27.59 10.70
#